data_AF-A0ABD6FJ30-F1
#
_entry.id   AF-A0ABD6FJ30-F1
#
_cell.length_a   1.000
_cell.length_b   1.000
_cell.length_c   1.000
_cell.angle_alpha   90.00
_cell.angle_beta   90.00
_cell.angle_gamma   90.00
#
_symmetry.space_group_name_H-M   'P 1'
#
loop_
_entity.id
_entity.type
_entity.pdbx_description
1 polymer ?
#
loop_
_entity_poly.entity_id
_entity_poly.type
_entity_poly.pdbx_seq_one_letter_code
_entity_poly.pdbx_strand_id
1 'polypeptide(L)'
;MSLFRRLFGRDRPAPATREQPTDPQLAAEEFWRGWYELLPRLSAALGEREPHRVEHELTELVAAMHPDLQFSIDRGERAIYSLVVTGQEDPALRPYTDAWKAAAPPDDPIWEFHDSVPPVPDPTEVTVNLGEHRIALADVRVVAQVDEQEEQVDVAVHHPLMSELKPDQRETMTFLPLDATLGERLAGRWLRRVETAENEPENAITLLELRDLVRKLDGRENGEDHQAAPSAGEAEDGASEARDQKAEDGKSGDTRDAGSGDSGE
;
A
#
# COMPACT_ATOMS: atom_id res chain seq x y z
N MET A 1 -11.56 12.22 14.04
CA MET A 1 -10.49 11.51 13.30
C MET A 1 -9.24 12.36 13.38
N SER A 2 -8.27 11.91 14.18
CA SER A 2 -7.10 12.72 14.55
C SER A 2 -6.02 12.56 13.48
N LEU A 3 -6.10 13.35 12.41
CA LEU A 3 -5.08 13.39 11.34
C LEU A 3 -3.81 14.13 11.74
N PHE A 4 -3.73 14.58 12.99
CA PHE A 4 -2.46 14.88 13.61
C PHE A 4 -1.98 13.62 14.31
N ARG A 5 -1.35 12.74 13.53
CA ARG A 5 -0.46 11.71 14.07
C ARG A 5 0.60 12.47 14.86
N ARG A 6 0.51 12.42 16.20
CA ARG A 6 1.60 12.87 17.06
C ARG A 6 2.72 11.85 16.84
N LEU A 7 3.58 12.16 15.88
CA LEU A 7 4.89 11.52 15.80
C LEU A 7 5.59 11.85 17.11
N PHE A 8 5.75 10.84 17.96
CA PHE A 8 6.60 10.92 19.13
C PHE A 8 8.04 11.02 18.63
N GLY A 9 8.78 12.09 18.96
CA GLY A 9 10.18 12.28 18.53
C GLY A 9 10.54 13.61 17.84
N ARG A 10 9.63 14.60 17.79
CA ARG A 10 9.84 15.88 17.05
C ARG A 10 10.93 16.84 17.59
N ASP A 11 11.51 16.62 18.77
CA ASP A 11 12.55 17.51 19.34
C ASP A 11 13.96 17.00 19.01
N ARG A 12 14.58 17.58 17.97
CA ARG A 12 15.91 17.20 17.47
C ARG A 12 17.03 18.06 18.09
N PRO A 13 17.94 17.51 18.92
CA PRO A 13 19.31 18.01 19.02
C PRO A 13 20.16 17.50 17.84
N ALA A 14 21.15 18.30 17.43
CA ALA A 14 22.06 18.02 16.32
C ALA A 14 22.68 16.60 16.37
N PRO A 15 23.03 15.99 15.21
CA PRO A 15 23.58 14.65 15.19
C PRO A 15 24.92 14.64 15.94
N ALA A 16 24.95 13.99 17.11
CA ALA A 16 26.21 13.52 17.66
C ALA A 16 26.79 12.51 16.66
N THR A 17 28.10 12.52 16.51
CA THR A 17 28.88 11.51 15.77
C THR A 17 28.49 10.13 16.31
N ARG A 18 27.55 9.44 15.65
CA ARG A 18 26.97 8.17 16.14
C ARG A 18 27.43 7.06 15.20
N GLU A 19 27.93 5.97 15.79
CA GLU A 19 28.40 4.78 15.07
C GLU A 19 27.34 4.34 14.06
N GLN A 20 27.77 3.99 12.84
CA GLN A 20 26.87 3.50 11.81
C GLN A 20 26.14 2.24 12.31
N PRO A 21 24.87 2.06 11.94
CA PRO A 21 23.97 1.23 12.70
C PRO A 21 24.24 -0.26 12.46
N THR A 22 23.89 -1.06 13.47
CA THR A 22 23.84 -2.52 13.45
C THR A 22 23.16 -3.03 12.18
N ASP A 23 23.61 -4.17 11.67
CA ASP A 23 22.95 -4.92 10.59
C ASP A 23 21.41 -4.85 10.70
N PRO A 24 20.67 -4.35 9.67
CA PRO A 24 19.22 -4.13 9.76
C PRO A 24 18.43 -5.36 10.22
N GLN A 25 18.86 -6.55 9.82
CA GLN A 25 18.26 -7.82 10.23
C GLN A 25 18.43 -8.07 11.74
N LEU A 26 19.63 -7.90 12.28
CA LEU A 26 19.88 -8.03 13.71
C LEU A 26 19.12 -6.96 14.52
N ALA A 27 19.09 -5.72 14.04
CA ALA A 27 18.32 -4.64 14.66
C ALA A 27 16.82 -4.97 14.74
N ALA A 28 16.26 -5.53 13.67
CA ALA A 28 14.86 -5.97 13.64
C ALA A 28 14.59 -7.13 14.62
N GLU A 29 15.47 -8.13 14.68
CA GLU A 29 15.34 -9.25 15.63
C GLU A 29 15.40 -8.79 17.10
N GLU A 30 16.29 -7.85 17.41
CA GLU A 30 16.41 -7.25 18.74
C GLU A 30 15.16 -6.43 19.10
N PHE A 31 14.63 -5.64 18.16
CA PHE A 31 13.37 -4.93 18.34
C PHE A 31 12.26 -5.91 18.71
N TRP A 32 12.05 -6.97 17.93
CA TRP A 32 10.94 -7.88 18.16
C TRP A 32 11.07 -8.66 19.47
N ARG A 33 12.29 -8.96 19.91
CA ARG A 33 12.54 -9.52 21.24
C ARG A 33 12.09 -8.55 22.33
N GLY A 34 12.54 -7.30 22.27
CA GLY A 34 12.15 -6.26 23.24
C GLY A 34 10.66 -5.93 23.19
N TRP A 35 10.04 -6.01 22.00
CA TRP A 35 8.60 -5.83 21.81
C TRP A 35 7.80 -6.83 22.65
N TYR A 36 8.12 -8.13 22.59
CA TYR A 36 7.41 -9.14 23.37
C TYR A 36 7.60 -8.98 24.89
N GLU A 37 8.75 -8.47 25.33
CA GLU A 37 8.98 -8.14 26.74
C GLU A 37 8.17 -6.91 27.18
N LEU A 38 8.00 -5.92 26.30
CA LEU A 38 7.24 -4.70 26.54
C LEU A 38 5.72 -4.91 26.45
N LEU A 39 5.27 -5.83 25.58
CA LEU A 39 3.88 -6.00 25.16
C LEU A 39 2.87 -6.14 26.32
N PRO A 40 3.12 -6.90 27.40
CA PRO A 40 2.17 -6.98 28.53
C PRO A 40 1.96 -5.62 29.21
N ARG A 41 3.04 -4.84 29.39
CA ARG A 41 2.98 -3.50 30.01
C ARG A 41 2.31 -2.50 29.09
N LEU A 42 2.62 -2.56 27.80
CA LEU A 42 1.97 -1.75 26.77
C LEU A 42 0.47 -2.02 26.70
N SER A 43 0.06 -3.28 26.72
CA SER A 43 -1.35 -3.67 26.68
C SER A 43 -2.12 -3.15 27.90
N ALA A 44 -1.53 -3.23 29.10
CA ALA A 44 -2.11 -2.66 30.32
C ALA A 44 -2.26 -1.13 30.22
N ALA A 45 -1.20 -0.44 29.79
CA ALA A 45 -1.21 1.02 29.61
C ALA A 45 -2.25 1.47 28.58
N LEU A 46 -2.40 0.75 27.47
CA LEU A 46 -3.42 1.04 26.46
C LEU A 46 -4.85 0.80 26.98
N GLY A 47 -5.05 -0.28 27.75
CA GLY A 47 -6.34 -0.57 28.40
C GLY A 47 -6.76 0.48 29.43
N GLU A 48 -5.78 1.06 30.15
CA GLU A 48 -5.97 2.14 31.11
C GLU A 48 -6.02 3.55 30.47
N ARG A 49 -5.78 3.64 29.15
CA ARG A 49 -5.67 4.89 28.39
C ARG A 49 -4.52 5.80 28.85
N GLU A 50 -3.43 5.19 29.31
CA GLU A 50 -2.21 5.84 29.78
C GLU A 50 -0.95 5.37 29.01
N PRO A 51 -0.93 5.48 27.65
CA PRO A 51 0.18 4.99 26.82
C PRO A 51 1.52 5.66 27.13
N HIS A 52 1.50 6.89 27.66
CA HIS A 52 2.68 7.65 28.06
C HIS A 52 3.55 6.93 29.10
N ARG A 53 3.00 5.96 29.86
CA ARG A 53 3.74 5.18 30.86
C ARG A 53 4.80 4.26 30.27
N VAL A 54 4.68 3.92 28.98
CA VAL A 54 5.58 2.99 28.27
C VAL A 54 6.18 3.61 27.01
N GLU A 55 5.88 4.89 26.77
CA GLU A 55 6.33 5.64 25.59
C GLU A 55 7.86 5.76 25.55
N HIS A 56 8.49 5.95 26.70
CA HIS A 56 9.94 6.03 26.79
C HIS A 56 10.60 4.70 26.40
N GLU A 57 10.14 3.56 26.94
CA GLU A 57 10.70 2.26 26.57
C GLU A 57 10.49 1.93 25.09
N LEU A 58 9.35 2.28 24.51
CA LEU A 58 9.12 2.09 23.08
C LEU A 58 10.01 3.01 22.23
N THR A 59 10.24 4.25 22.68
CA THR A 59 11.17 5.17 22.02
C THR A 59 12.59 4.63 22.00
N GLU A 60 13.08 4.12 23.15
CA GLU A 60 14.40 3.50 23.22
C GLU A 60 14.50 2.24 22.34
N LEU A 61 13.43 1.43 22.29
CA LEU A 61 13.38 0.22 21.47
C LEU A 61 13.47 0.55 19.96
N VAL A 62 12.78 1.59 19.50
CA VAL A 62 12.84 2.05 18.10
C VAL A 62 14.18 2.72 17.80
N ALA A 63 14.68 3.57 18.71
CA ALA A 63 15.96 4.25 18.54
C ALA A 63 17.16 3.28 18.50
N ALA A 64 17.05 2.13 19.18
CA ALA A 64 18.03 1.05 19.12
C ALA A 64 18.11 0.40 17.73
N MET A 65 17.02 0.38 16.96
CA MET A 65 17.08 -0.04 15.56
C MET A 65 17.81 1.00 14.71
N HIS A 66 17.34 2.26 14.79
CA HIS A 66 17.97 3.39 14.14
C HIS A 66 17.47 4.70 14.78
N PRO A 67 18.35 5.66 15.12
CA PRO A 67 17.97 6.85 15.86
C PRO A 67 17.03 7.81 15.11
N ASP A 68 17.04 7.77 13.78
CA ASP A 68 16.18 8.61 12.94
C ASP A 68 14.81 7.97 12.62
N LEU A 69 14.56 6.71 13.01
CA LEU A 69 13.24 6.11 12.87
C LEU A 69 12.23 6.76 13.81
N GLN A 70 11.00 6.87 13.34
CA GLN A 70 9.86 7.36 14.13
C GLN A 70 8.83 6.24 14.27
N PHE A 71 7.97 6.35 15.29
CA PHE A 71 6.87 5.42 15.46
C PHE A 71 5.57 6.11 15.87
N SER A 72 4.45 5.43 15.63
CA SER A 72 3.16 5.77 16.22
C SER A 72 2.40 4.51 16.62
N ILE A 73 1.61 4.62 17.68
CA ILE A 73 0.56 3.64 18.00
C ILE A 73 -0.77 4.31 17.74
N ASP A 74 -1.52 3.75 16.79
CA ASP A 74 -2.81 4.26 16.36
C ASP A 74 -3.91 3.19 16.53
N ARG A 75 -5.15 3.55 16.22
CA ARG A 75 -6.21 2.57 16.04
C ARG A 75 -5.97 1.83 14.73
N GLY A 76 -6.03 0.49 14.77
CA GLY A 76 -5.91 -0.32 13.56
C GLY A 76 -7.16 -0.28 12.69
N GLU A 77 -6.98 -0.62 11.41
CA GLU A 77 -8.09 -0.80 10.47
C GLU A 77 -8.71 -2.19 10.59
N ARG A 78 -7.86 -3.22 10.69
CA ARG A 78 -8.25 -4.63 10.80
C ARG A 78 -8.02 -5.19 12.21
N ALA A 79 -7.27 -4.45 13.02
CA ALA A 79 -6.94 -4.78 14.39
C ALA A 79 -7.36 -3.66 15.36
N ILE A 80 -7.30 -3.91 16.66
CA ILE A 80 -7.57 -2.88 17.67
C ILE A 80 -6.52 -1.76 17.59
N TYR A 81 -5.25 -2.15 17.52
CA TYR A 81 -4.10 -1.25 17.49
C TYR A 81 -3.25 -1.46 16.24
N SER A 82 -2.61 -0.38 15.81
CA SER A 82 -1.64 -0.37 14.73
C SER A 82 -0.33 0.17 15.28
N LEU A 83 0.78 -0.54 15.07
CA LEU A 83 2.12 -0.02 15.29
C LEU A 83 2.71 0.34 13.92
N VAL A 84 3.01 1.62 13.74
CA VAL A 84 3.70 2.14 12.57
C VAL A 84 5.13 2.47 12.96
N VAL A 85 6.11 1.92 12.24
CA VAL A 85 7.52 2.34 12.28
C VAL A 85 7.85 2.92 10.92
N THR A 86 8.41 4.13 10.87
CA THR A 86 8.54 4.90 9.63
C THR A 86 9.88 5.62 9.56
N GLY A 87 10.44 5.65 8.34
CA GLY A 87 11.64 6.42 8.00
C GLY A 87 11.34 7.84 7.52
N GLN A 88 10.09 8.27 7.54
CA GLN A 88 9.65 9.59 7.06
C GLN A 88 10.14 9.87 5.63
N GLU A 89 9.92 8.88 4.75
CA GLU A 89 10.32 8.90 3.34
C GLU A 89 11.82 8.89 3.06
N ASP A 90 12.70 8.72 4.07
CA ASP A 90 14.15 8.64 3.87
C ASP A 90 14.58 7.29 3.24
N PRO A 91 15.15 7.27 2.01
CA PRO A 91 15.65 6.05 1.35
C PRO A 91 16.69 5.30 2.16
N ALA A 92 17.49 5.99 2.98
CA ALA A 92 18.52 5.36 3.81
C ALA A 92 17.95 4.49 4.93
N LEU A 93 16.70 4.74 5.34
CA LEU A 93 16.04 4.01 6.44
C LEU A 93 15.22 2.81 5.97
N ARG A 94 14.97 2.67 4.65
CA ARG A 94 14.18 1.57 4.07
C ARG A 94 14.71 0.18 4.45
N PRO A 95 16.02 -0.10 4.41
CA PRO A 95 16.53 -1.41 4.84
C PRO A 95 16.13 -1.80 6.26
N TYR A 96 16.00 -0.83 7.18
CA TYR A 96 15.60 -1.08 8.57
C TYR A 96 14.11 -1.37 8.69
N THR A 97 13.26 -0.60 8.01
CA THR A 97 11.81 -0.81 8.04
C THR A 97 11.40 -2.08 7.29
N ASP A 98 12.07 -2.41 6.18
CA ASP A 98 11.90 -3.67 5.44
C ASP A 98 12.27 -4.88 6.31
N ALA A 99 13.46 -4.86 6.93
CA ALA A 99 13.91 -5.93 7.82
C ALA A 99 12.98 -6.08 9.03
N TRP A 100 12.54 -4.96 9.61
CA TRP A 100 11.57 -4.93 10.69
C TRP A 100 10.25 -5.60 10.30
N LYS A 101 9.70 -5.27 9.12
CA LYS A 101 8.44 -5.87 8.65
C LYS A 101 8.59 -7.34 8.33
N ALA A 102 9.72 -7.74 7.71
CA ALA A 102 10.00 -9.12 7.37
C ALA A 102 10.13 -10.03 8.61
N ALA A 103 10.65 -9.48 9.71
CA ALA A 103 10.78 -10.18 10.99
C ALA A 103 9.51 -10.09 11.87
N ALA A 104 8.50 -9.33 11.46
CA ALA A 104 7.30 -9.10 12.25
C ALA A 104 6.47 -10.37 12.42
N PRO A 105 5.78 -10.55 13.57
CA PRO A 105 4.74 -11.56 13.66
C PRO A 105 3.62 -11.29 12.64
N PRO A 106 2.84 -12.33 12.30
CA PRO A 106 1.60 -12.13 11.55
C PRO A 106 0.68 -11.15 12.28
N ASP A 107 -0.02 -10.31 11.51
CA ASP A 107 -1.09 -9.48 12.06
C ASP A 107 -2.16 -10.38 12.72
N ASP A 108 -2.77 -9.88 13.79
CA ASP A 108 -3.84 -10.56 14.52
C ASP A 108 -4.97 -9.56 14.85
N PRO A 109 -6.09 -10.00 15.47
CA PRO A 109 -7.19 -9.08 15.81
C PRO A 109 -6.82 -7.93 16.76
N ILE A 110 -5.68 -8.01 17.46
CA ILE A 110 -5.20 -7.02 18.43
C ILE A 110 -4.21 -6.06 17.75
N TRP A 111 -3.24 -6.58 16.99
CA TRP A 111 -2.17 -5.81 16.38
C TRP A 111 -2.06 -6.00 14.87
N GLU A 112 -1.91 -4.87 14.18
CA GLU A 112 -1.37 -4.81 12.82
C GLU A 112 -0.10 -3.96 12.80
N PHE A 113 0.84 -4.31 11.92
CA PHE A 113 2.17 -3.71 11.88
C PHE A 113 2.42 -3.04 10.53
N HIS A 114 2.91 -1.81 10.52
CA HIS A 114 3.19 -1.07 9.29
C HIS A 114 4.60 -0.49 9.33
N ASP A 115 5.32 -0.63 8.23
CA ASP A 115 6.73 -0.23 8.04
C ASP A 115 6.91 1.13 7.37
N SER A 116 5.78 1.81 7.21
CA SER A 116 5.61 3.13 6.64
C SER A 116 4.21 3.61 7.02
N VAL A 117 3.97 4.92 6.96
CA VAL A 117 2.65 5.48 7.19
C VAL A 117 1.67 4.95 6.14
N PRO A 118 0.63 4.16 6.51
CA PRO A 118 -0.35 3.68 5.56
C PRO A 118 -1.23 4.82 5.04
N PRO A 119 -1.81 4.71 3.83
CA PRO A 119 -2.84 5.62 3.38
C PRO A 119 -4.05 5.56 4.31
N VAL A 120 -4.82 6.64 4.40
CA VAL A 120 -6.11 6.61 5.08
C VAL A 120 -7.10 5.73 4.29
N PRO A 121 -8.10 5.09 4.94
CA PRO A 121 -9.07 4.24 4.25
C PRO A 121 -9.77 4.95 3.08
N ASP A 122 -10.32 6.13 3.36
CA ASP A 122 -10.99 6.98 2.36
C ASP A 122 -10.56 8.44 2.55
N PRO A 123 -9.79 9.02 1.60
CA PRO A 123 -9.36 10.40 1.69
C PRO A 123 -10.52 11.37 1.49
N THR A 124 -11.65 10.97 0.89
CA THR A 124 -12.81 11.84 0.69
C THR A 124 -13.54 12.15 2.00
N GLU A 125 -13.43 11.27 3.00
CA GLU A 125 -13.99 11.49 4.34
C GLU A 125 -13.06 12.34 5.24
N VAL A 126 -11.87 12.69 4.76
CA VAL A 126 -10.88 13.42 5.53
C VAL A 126 -11.08 14.93 5.41
N THR A 127 -11.06 15.59 6.57
CA THR A 127 -10.99 17.05 6.66
C THR A 127 -9.76 17.49 7.47
N VAL A 128 -8.98 18.41 6.91
CA VAL A 128 -7.78 18.99 7.50
C VAL A 128 -8.06 20.41 7.96
N ASN A 129 -7.60 20.78 9.15
CA ASN A 129 -7.65 22.17 9.61
C ASN A 129 -6.32 22.86 9.31
N LEU A 130 -6.33 23.87 8.44
CA LEU A 130 -5.18 24.71 8.13
C LEU A 130 -5.44 26.15 8.56
N GLY A 131 -4.98 26.48 9.77
CA GLY A 131 -5.29 27.77 10.39
C GLY A 131 -6.80 27.90 10.62
N GLU A 132 -7.41 28.89 9.98
CA GLU A 132 -8.86 29.14 10.07
C GLU A 132 -9.68 28.35 9.02
N HIS A 133 -9.00 27.74 8.05
CA HIS A 133 -9.67 26.99 6.99
C HIS A 133 -9.86 25.53 7.38
N ARG A 134 -11.06 25.04 7.12
CA ARG A 134 -11.40 23.62 7.19
C ARG A 134 -11.46 23.08 5.77
N ILE A 135 -10.47 22.27 5.40
CA ILE A 135 -10.24 21.81 4.04
C ILE A 135 -10.70 20.36 3.91
N ALA A 136 -11.71 20.10 3.09
CA ALA A 136 -12.13 18.74 2.77
C ALA A 136 -11.24 18.20 1.65
N LEU A 137 -10.62 17.04 1.87
CA LEU A 137 -9.76 16.45 0.84
C LEU A 137 -10.55 15.94 -0.38
N ALA A 138 -11.87 15.74 -0.25
CA ALA A 138 -12.76 15.44 -1.38
C ALA A 138 -12.76 16.54 -2.47
N ASP A 139 -12.43 17.78 -2.11
CA ASP A 139 -12.39 18.92 -3.04
C ASP A 139 -11.03 19.08 -3.73
N VAL A 140 -10.05 18.24 -3.38
CA VAL A 140 -8.73 18.24 -4.02
C VAL A 140 -8.83 17.66 -5.43
N ARG A 141 -8.15 18.32 -6.36
CA ARG A 141 -8.05 17.93 -7.77
C ARG A 141 -6.58 17.79 -8.13
N VAL A 142 -6.24 16.71 -8.82
CA VAL A 142 -4.86 16.38 -9.15
C VAL A 142 -4.75 16.18 -10.66
N VAL A 143 -3.74 16.76 -11.28
CA VAL A 143 -3.27 16.26 -12.59
C VAL A 143 -2.12 15.34 -12.33
N ALA A 144 -2.16 14.16 -12.94
CA ALA A 144 -1.10 13.16 -12.87
C ALA A 144 -0.55 12.91 -14.28
N GLN A 145 0.76 13.06 -14.43
CA GLN A 145 1.49 12.71 -15.64
C GLN A 145 2.40 11.53 -15.34
N VAL A 146 2.13 10.40 -15.98
CA VAL A 146 2.98 9.20 -15.86
C VAL A 146 4.14 9.32 -16.84
N ASP A 147 5.35 9.18 -16.32
CA ASP A 147 6.58 9.02 -17.07
C ASP A 147 6.90 7.52 -17.15
N GLU A 148 6.50 6.87 -18.26
CA GLU A 148 6.70 5.42 -18.44
C GLU A 148 8.17 5.01 -18.54
N GLN A 149 9.08 5.95 -18.85
CA GLN A 149 10.51 5.64 -18.96
C GLN A 149 11.17 5.61 -17.59
N GLU A 150 10.80 6.56 -16.74
CA GLU A 150 11.36 6.69 -15.39
C GLU A 150 10.54 5.93 -14.35
N GLU A 151 9.39 5.35 -14.74
CA GLU A 151 8.43 4.69 -13.85
C GLU A 151 8.01 5.60 -12.68
N GLN A 152 7.74 6.86 -13.00
CA GLN A 152 7.40 7.90 -12.02
C GLN A 152 6.16 8.69 -12.42
N VAL A 153 5.54 9.33 -11.45
CA VAL A 153 4.35 10.17 -11.62
C VAL A 153 4.68 11.58 -11.15
N ASP A 154 4.54 12.54 -12.05
CA ASP A 154 4.56 13.95 -11.73
C ASP A 154 3.12 14.42 -11.49
N VAL A 155 2.89 15.16 -10.40
CA VAL A 155 1.56 15.59 -9.99
C VAL A 155 1.49 17.09 -9.73
N ALA A 156 0.36 17.68 -10.11
CA ALA A 156 0.00 19.05 -9.77
C ALA A 156 -1.31 19.04 -8.96
N VAL A 157 -1.27 19.60 -7.76
CA VAL A 157 -2.37 19.55 -6.78
C VAL A 157 -3.08 20.90 -6.70
N HIS A 158 -4.39 20.87 -6.88
CA HIS A 158 -5.28 22.02 -6.75
C HIS A 158 -6.32 21.79 -5.65
N HIS A 159 -6.70 22.88 -4.99
CA HIS A 159 -7.87 22.95 -4.13
C HIS A 159 -8.54 24.33 -4.31
N PRO A 160 -9.88 24.45 -4.29
CA PRO A 160 -10.56 25.74 -4.52
C PRO A 160 -10.09 26.88 -3.60
N LEU A 161 -9.73 26.57 -2.36
CA LEU A 161 -9.21 27.54 -1.37
C LEU A 161 -7.70 27.78 -1.45
N MET A 162 -6.98 27.21 -2.43
CA MET A 162 -5.51 27.26 -2.48
C MET A 162 -4.96 28.69 -2.50
N SER A 163 -5.63 29.60 -3.19
CA SER A 163 -5.25 31.02 -3.29
C SER A 163 -5.44 31.80 -1.98
N GLU A 164 -6.29 31.30 -1.06
CA GLU A 164 -6.56 31.91 0.25
C GLU A 164 -5.55 31.46 1.32
N LEU A 165 -4.84 30.36 1.08
CA LEU A 165 -3.88 29.79 2.02
C LEU A 165 -2.57 30.58 2.05
N LYS A 166 -1.96 30.66 3.24
CA LYS A 166 -0.60 31.18 3.44
C LYS A 166 0.44 30.25 2.78
N PRO A 167 1.67 30.72 2.49
CA PRO A 167 2.71 29.91 1.86
C PRO A 167 2.91 28.52 2.51
N ASP A 168 3.14 28.45 3.82
CA ASP A 168 3.35 27.20 4.55
C ASP A 168 2.11 26.28 4.50
N GLN A 169 0.91 26.88 4.46
CA GLN A 169 -0.35 26.15 4.36
C GLN A 169 -0.57 25.60 2.95
N ARG A 170 -0.14 26.33 1.90
CA ARG A 170 -0.16 25.84 0.52
C ARG A 170 0.79 24.67 0.35
N GLU A 171 2.02 24.78 0.87
CA GLU A 171 2.97 23.68 0.86
C GLU A 171 2.37 22.45 1.56
N THR A 172 1.81 22.62 2.76
CA THR A 172 1.12 21.53 3.46
C THR A 172 -0.03 20.94 2.63
N MET A 173 -0.86 21.79 2.01
CA MET A 173 -2.00 21.36 1.18
C MET A 173 -1.58 20.69 -0.14
N THR A 174 -0.34 20.87 -0.57
CA THR A 174 0.19 20.24 -1.78
C THR A 174 0.66 18.81 -1.53
N PHE A 175 1.29 18.52 -0.39
CA PHE A 175 1.81 17.19 -0.07
C PHE A 175 0.83 16.35 0.75
N LEU A 176 0.23 16.92 1.79
CA LEU A 176 -0.60 16.18 2.75
C LEU A 176 -1.73 15.34 2.11
N PRO A 177 -2.47 15.84 1.09
CA PRO A 177 -3.52 15.03 0.46
C PRO A 177 -2.95 13.81 -0.26
N LEU A 178 -1.75 13.91 -0.82
CA LEU A 178 -1.07 12.81 -1.51
C LEU A 178 -0.63 11.75 -0.51
N ASP A 179 0.00 12.16 0.59
CA ASP A 179 0.43 11.26 1.66
C ASP A 179 -0.76 10.53 2.29
N ALA A 180 -1.84 11.26 2.57
CA ALA A 180 -3.07 10.66 3.08
C ALA A 180 -3.66 9.65 2.07
N THR A 181 -3.53 9.93 0.78
CA THR A 181 -4.14 9.12 -0.28
C THR A 181 -3.34 7.87 -0.61
N LEU A 182 -2.02 7.99 -0.72
CA LEU A 182 -1.13 6.93 -1.20
C LEU A 182 -0.41 6.20 -0.04
N GLY A 183 -0.23 6.88 1.08
CA GLY A 183 0.69 6.46 2.13
C GLY A 183 2.14 6.71 1.73
N GLU A 184 3.02 6.67 2.71
CA GLU A 184 4.44 7.03 2.59
C GLU A 184 5.19 6.14 1.58
N ARG A 185 4.86 4.85 1.54
CA ARG A 185 5.54 3.90 0.63
C ARG A 185 5.25 4.19 -0.84
N LEU A 186 3.97 4.25 -1.21
CA LEU A 186 3.60 4.48 -2.60
C LEU A 186 3.94 5.90 -3.02
N ALA A 187 3.74 6.89 -2.14
CA ALA A 187 4.14 8.27 -2.40
C ALA A 187 5.65 8.37 -2.68
N GLY A 188 6.49 7.87 -1.78
CA GLY A 188 7.94 7.94 -1.94
C GLY A 188 8.51 7.10 -3.10
N ARG A 189 7.80 6.07 -3.55
CA ARG A 189 8.19 5.26 -4.73
C ARG A 189 7.84 5.95 -6.04
N TRP A 190 6.59 6.42 -6.16
CA TRP A 190 5.98 6.80 -7.43
C TRP A 190 5.87 8.30 -7.66
N LEU A 191 5.98 9.14 -6.62
CA LEU A 191 5.91 10.59 -6.80
C LEU A 191 7.30 11.17 -6.96
N ARG A 192 7.52 11.87 -8.08
CA ARG A 192 8.80 12.54 -8.37
C ARG A 192 8.70 14.04 -8.24
N ARG A 193 7.87 14.67 -9.07
CA ARG A 193 7.63 16.12 -9.04
C ARG A 193 6.23 16.40 -8.52
N VAL A 194 6.15 17.12 -7.41
CA VAL A 194 4.88 17.55 -6.82
C VAL A 194 4.82 19.07 -6.86
N GLU A 195 3.78 19.62 -7.47
CA GLU A 195 3.60 21.06 -7.58
C GLU A 195 2.21 21.52 -7.14
N THR A 196 2.13 22.80 -6.78
CA THR A 196 0.85 23.46 -6.46
C THR A 196 0.26 24.04 -7.75
N ALA A 197 -0.97 23.68 -8.09
CA ALA A 197 -1.72 24.30 -9.17
C ALA A 197 -2.62 25.43 -8.62
N GLU A 198 -2.34 26.67 -9.04
CA GLU A 198 -3.10 27.85 -8.58
C GLU A 198 -4.54 27.87 -9.12
N ASN A 199 -4.73 27.40 -10.34
CA ASN A 199 -6.04 27.26 -10.98
C ASN A 199 -6.37 25.78 -11.14
N GLU A 200 -7.67 25.44 -11.15
CA GLU A 200 -8.12 24.08 -11.41
C GLU A 200 -7.64 23.65 -12.81
N PRO A 201 -6.81 22.58 -12.91
CA PRO A 201 -6.31 22.13 -14.19
C PRO A 201 -7.41 21.46 -15.03
N GLU A 202 -7.28 21.54 -16.36
CA GLU A 202 -8.07 20.71 -17.25
C GLU A 202 -7.71 19.22 -17.05
N ASN A 203 -8.71 18.33 -17.12
CA ASN A 203 -8.55 16.88 -16.93
C ASN A 203 -8.02 16.46 -15.56
N ALA A 204 -8.27 17.26 -14.52
CA ALA A 204 -7.92 16.86 -13.16
C ALA A 204 -8.76 15.66 -12.70
N ILE A 205 -8.11 14.75 -11.99
CA ILE A 205 -8.68 13.57 -11.35
C ILE A 205 -8.83 13.80 -9.85
N THR A 206 -9.65 12.97 -9.22
CA THR A 206 -9.82 12.92 -7.77
C THR A 206 -8.66 12.18 -7.09
N LEU A 207 -8.55 12.32 -5.76
CA LEU A 207 -7.58 11.56 -4.97
C LEU A 207 -7.79 10.04 -5.07
N LEU A 208 -9.03 9.56 -5.14
CA LEU A 208 -9.31 8.13 -5.30
C LEU A 208 -8.86 7.61 -6.67
N GLU A 209 -9.10 8.38 -7.73
CA GLU A 209 -8.62 8.02 -9.08
C GLU A 209 -7.08 8.02 -9.15
N LEU A 210 -6.40 8.96 -8.46
CA LEU A 210 -4.94 8.95 -8.32
C LEU A 210 -4.45 7.68 -7.61
N ARG A 211 -5.09 7.32 -6.49
CA ARG A 211 -4.76 6.09 -5.75
C ARG A 211 -4.87 4.86 -6.64
N ASP A 212 -5.95 4.76 -7.42
CA ASP A 212 -6.16 3.64 -8.34
C ASP A 212 -5.14 3.63 -9.48
N LEU A 213 -4.76 4.80 -10.00
CA LEU A 213 -3.71 4.94 -11.01
C LEU A 213 -2.37 4.39 -10.49
N VAL A 214 -1.91 4.89 -9.34
CA VAL A 214 -0.61 4.49 -8.76
C VAL A 214 -0.59 3.01 -8.40
N ARG A 215 -1.67 2.47 -7.81
CA ARG A 215 -1.76 1.03 -7.49
C ARG A 215 -1.70 0.14 -8.73
N LYS A 216 -2.29 0.56 -9.86
CA LYS A 216 -2.20 -0.18 -11.12
C LYS A 216 -0.77 -0.19 -11.67
N LEU A 217 -0.03 0.90 -11.53
CA LEU A 217 1.37 0.96 -11.91
C LEU A 217 2.21 0.02 -11.02
N ASP A 218 1.97 0.06 -9.71
CA ASP A 218 2.64 -0.80 -8.73
C ASP A 218 2.42 -2.30 -8.99
N GLY A 219 1.18 -2.71 -9.26
CA GLY A 219 0.84 -4.11 -9.55
C GLY A 219 1.43 -4.63 -10.86
N ARG A 220 1.59 -3.76 -11.87
CA ARG A 220 2.25 -4.10 -13.15
C ARG A 220 3.73 -4.41 -12.96
N GLU A 221 4.41 -3.62 -12.16
CA GLU A 221 5.82 -3.84 -11.84
C GLU A 221 6.02 -5.14 -11.03
N ASN A 222 5.10 -5.42 -10.10
CA ASN A 222 5.13 -6.64 -9.29
C ASN A 222 4.69 -7.91 -10.07
N GLY A 223 4.33 -7.78 -11.36
CA GLY A 223 4.01 -8.91 -12.25
C GLY A 223 2.60 -9.49 -12.09
N GLU A 224 1.64 -8.76 -11.51
CA GLU A 224 0.24 -9.18 -11.37
C GLU A 224 -0.59 -8.88 -12.64
N ASP A 225 -0.08 -9.23 -13.82
CA ASP A 225 -0.92 -9.27 -15.02
C ASP A 225 -1.76 -10.55 -14.97
N HIS A 226 -2.99 -10.41 -14.49
CA HIS A 226 -4.03 -11.43 -14.61
C HIS A 226 -4.26 -11.71 -16.10
N GLN A 227 -3.72 -12.81 -16.62
CA GLN A 227 -4.04 -13.32 -17.94
C GLN A 227 -5.54 -13.65 -18.02
N ALA A 228 -6.34 -12.67 -18.41
CA ALA A 228 -7.66 -12.88 -18.98
C ALA A 228 -7.54 -12.77 -20.51
N ALA A 229 -7.08 -13.85 -21.15
CA ALA A 229 -7.29 -14.01 -22.58
C ALA A 229 -8.75 -14.45 -22.82
N PRO A 230 -9.50 -13.80 -23.72
CA PRO A 230 -10.84 -14.24 -24.08
C PRO A 230 -10.74 -15.46 -25.00
N SER A 231 -11.29 -16.60 -24.59
CA SER A 231 -11.62 -17.68 -25.54
C SER A 231 -12.91 -17.31 -26.27
N ALA A 232 -12.80 -16.45 -27.28
CA ALA A 232 -13.83 -16.27 -28.30
C ALA A 232 -13.56 -17.27 -29.43
N GLY A 233 -14.63 -17.91 -29.91
CA GLY A 233 -14.59 -19.16 -30.64
C GLY A 233 -13.99 -19.09 -32.04
N GLU A 234 -13.49 -20.24 -32.47
CA GLU A 234 -13.38 -20.59 -33.88
C GLU A 234 -14.44 -21.66 -34.17
N ALA A 235 -15.56 -21.19 -34.72
CA ALA A 235 -16.44 -22.02 -35.52
C ALA A 235 -16.13 -21.73 -36.99
N GLU A 236 -15.76 -22.81 -37.68
CA GLU A 236 -15.92 -23.11 -39.11
C GLU A 236 -15.22 -22.23 -40.15
N ASP A 237 -14.35 -22.86 -40.96
CA ASP A 237 -14.60 -22.88 -42.41
C ASP A 237 -13.95 -24.08 -43.14
N GLY A 238 -14.73 -24.68 -44.05
CA GLY A 238 -14.26 -25.22 -45.33
C GLY A 238 -13.67 -26.64 -45.39
N ALA A 239 -14.46 -27.62 -45.86
CA ALA A 239 -14.11 -28.39 -47.08
C ALA A 239 -15.21 -29.40 -47.47
N SER A 240 -15.97 -29.07 -48.52
CA SER A 240 -16.69 -30.02 -49.35
C SER A 240 -16.20 -29.84 -50.79
N GLU A 241 -15.47 -30.82 -51.33
CA GLU A 241 -15.43 -31.05 -52.77
C GLU A 241 -15.12 -32.51 -53.11
N ALA A 242 -15.93 -33.02 -54.02
CA ALA A 242 -16.05 -34.42 -54.41
C ALA A 242 -14.90 -34.89 -55.32
N ARG A 243 -14.63 -36.21 -55.33
CA ARG A 243 -14.13 -36.94 -56.50
C ARG A 243 -14.42 -38.45 -56.43
N ASP A 244 -14.82 -38.93 -57.61
CA ASP A 244 -15.24 -40.26 -58.06
C ASP A 244 -14.56 -41.54 -57.51
N GLN A 245 -15.43 -42.49 -57.15
CA GLN A 245 -15.59 -43.85 -57.70
C GLN A 245 -14.35 -44.69 -58.12
N LYS A 246 -14.10 -45.81 -57.42
CA LYS A 246 -13.94 -47.14 -58.04
C LYS A 246 -14.09 -48.31 -57.03
N ALA A 247 -14.94 -49.27 -57.42
CA ALA A 247 -15.01 -50.73 -57.19
C ALA A 247 -14.00 -51.40 -56.21
N GLU A 248 -14.27 -52.50 -55.51
CA GLU A 248 -15.25 -53.59 -55.64
C GLU A 248 -15.11 -54.48 -54.38
N ASP A 249 -16.01 -55.45 -54.24
CA ASP A 249 -15.87 -56.70 -53.46
C ASP A 249 -16.02 -56.70 -51.93
N GLY A 250 -17.22 -57.14 -51.50
CA GLY A 250 -17.30 -58.52 -51.02
C GLY A 250 -17.66 -58.75 -49.54
N LYS A 251 -18.84 -59.35 -49.35
CA LYS A 251 -19.15 -60.43 -48.37
C LYS A 251 -19.36 -59.99 -46.91
N SER A 252 -20.60 -59.92 -46.41
CA SER A 252 -21.47 -61.01 -45.90
C SER A 252 -20.98 -61.67 -44.59
N GLY A 253 -21.86 -61.63 -43.58
CA GLY A 253 -21.79 -62.30 -42.27
C GLY A 253 -22.28 -61.32 -41.19
N ASP A 254 -23.50 -61.41 -40.66
CA ASP A 254 -23.96 -62.43 -39.69
C ASP A 254 -22.93 -62.55 -38.54
N THR A 255 -23.24 -62.35 -37.26
CA THR A 255 -24.35 -62.92 -36.49
C THR A 255 -24.50 -62.14 -35.17
N ARG A 256 -25.70 -62.21 -34.60
CA ARG A 256 -26.03 -61.89 -33.20
C ARG A 256 -25.10 -62.59 -32.20
N ASP A 257 -24.82 -61.95 -31.06
CA ASP A 257 -24.92 -62.67 -29.79
C ASP A 257 -25.31 -61.75 -28.64
N ALA A 258 -26.08 -62.31 -27.73
CA ALA A 258 -26.70 -61.69 -26.57
C ALA A 258 -26.12 -62.30 -25.28
N GLY A 259 -26.08 -61.50 -24.21
CA GLY A 259 -25.88 -61.97 -22.83
C GLY A 259 -25.59 -60.76 -21.95
N SER A 260 -26.55 -60.27 -21.15
CA SER A 260 -26.83 -60.73 -19.77
C SER A 260 -25.52 -61.02 -19.04
N GLY A 261 -25.00 -60.18 -18.15
CA GLY A 261 -25.68 -59.62 -16.97
C GLY A 261 -25.39 -60.55 -15.80
N ASP A 262 -24.61 -60.09 -14.81
CA ASP A 262 -24.81 -60.44 -13.40
C ASP A 262 -23.96 -59.55 -12.50
N SER A 263 -24.49 -59.35 -11.30
CA SER A 263 -24.00 -58.53 -10.20
C SER A 263 -23.17 -59.34 -9.20
N GLY A 264 -22.54 -58.66 -8.26
CA GLY A 264 -21.89 -59.22 -7.05
C GLY A 264 -20.40 -58.87 -7.02
N GLU A 265 -19.81 -58.44 -5.91
CA GLU A 265 -20.26 -58.18 -4.53
C GLU A 265 -19.19 -57.28 -3.91
#